data_AF-A0A1F4UK15-F1
#
_entry.id   AF-A0A1F4UK15-F1
#
_cell.length_a   1.000
_cell.length_b   1.000
_cell.length_c   1.000
_cell.angle_alpha   90.00
_cell.angle_beta   90.00
_cell.angle_gamma   90.00
#
_symmetry.space_group_name_H-M   'P 1'
#
loop_
_entity.id
_entity.type
_entity.pdbx_description
1 polymer ?
#
loop_
_entity_poly.entity_id
_entity_poly.type
_entity_poly.pdbx_seq_one_letter_code
_entity_poly.pdbx_strand_id
1 'polypeptide(L)'
;MDSTNSPQVPEEQAPKIPTFRSGDTVKVFYKIKEEGKERVQPFEGVIIARKGAGNSKTITVRKIASLGMGVERIFPIFSPNIGKIEVTKRGKVRRSKLYHSRIIRSK
;
A
#
# COMPACT_ATOMS: atom_id res chain seq x y z
N MET A 1 0.02 42.68 -29.72
CA MET A 1 -1.26 42.31 -29.09
C MET A 1 -1.10 40.90 -28.59
N ASP A 2 -0.64 40.83 -27.35
CA ASP A 2 -0.74 39.81 -26.31
C ASP A 2 -0.64 38.34 -26.73
N SER A 3 0.48 37.69 -26.43
CA SER A 3 0.78 37.12 -25.10
C SER A 3 -0.26 36.10 -24.66
N THR A 4 0.08 34.82 -24.79
CA THR A 4 0.16 33.82 -23.69
C THR A 4 -0.24 32.46 -24.25
N ASN A 5 0.72 31.74 -24.84
CA ASN A 5 0.59 30.29 -24.95
C ASN A 5 0.81 29.74 -23.54
N SER A 6 -0.29 29.56 -22.80
CA SER A 6 -0.27 28.97 -21.46
C SER A 6 0.39 27.59 -21.53
N PRO A 7 1.46 27.32 -20.75
CA PRO A 7 2.00 25.98 -20.66
C PRO A 7 0.91 25.07 -20.08
N GLN A 8 0.48 24.09 -20.88
CA GLN A 8 -0.34 22.98 -20.38
C GLN A 8 0.54 22.17 -19.43
N VAL A 9 0.54 22.54 -18.14
CA VAL A 9 1.07 21.71 -17.07
C VAL A 9 0.34 20.37 -17.12
N PRO A 10 1.03 19.23 -17.28
CA PRO A 10 0.39 17.94 -17.18
C PRO A 10 -0.23 17.85 -15.80
N GLU A 11 -1.55 17.74 -15.76
CA GLU A 11 -2.33 17.55 -14.54
C GLU A 11 -1.75 16.34 -13.82
N GLU A 12 -0.95 16.59 -12.78
CA GLU A 12 -0.28 15.56 -11.99
C GLU A 12 -1.38 14.77 -11.29
N GLN A 13 -1.81 13.69 -11.96
CA GLN A 13 -2.92 12.86 -11.51
C GLN A 13 -2.59 12.37 -10.12
N ALA A 14 -3.21 12.98 -9.11
CA ALA A 14 -3.11 12.53 -7.73
C ALA A 14 -3.36 11.01 -7.75
N PRO A 15 -2.44 10.19 -7.20
CA PRO A 15 -2.52 8.74 -7.36
C PRO A 15 -3.89 8.29 -6.87
N LYS A 16 -4.68 7.68 -7.78
CA LYS A 16 -6.00 7.13 -7.47
C LYS A 16 -5.84 5.96 -6.51
N ILE A 17 -5.76 6.27 -5.23
CA ILE A 17 -5.61 5.29 -4.17
C ILE A 17 -6.99 4.68 -3.89
N PRO A 18 -7.16 3.36 -4.03
CA PRO A 18 -8.44 2.74 -3.73
C PRO A 18 -8.78 2.88 -2.25
N THR A 19 -10.07 2.97 -1.95
CA THR A 19 -10.52 2.97 -0.56
C THR A 19 -10.32 1.57 0.03
N PHE A 20 -9.46 1.40 1.02
CA PHE A 20 -9.26 0.17 1.78
C PHE A 20 -9.36 0.39 3.30
N ARG A 21 -9.62 -0.67 4.05
CA ARG A 21 -9.73 -0.66 5.52
C ARG A 21 -8.84 -1.76 6.13
N SER A 22 -8.60 -1.66 7.43
CA SER A 22 -7.99 -2.78 8.16
C SER A 22 -8.86 -4.03 7.97
N GLY A 23 -8.23 -5.19 7.79
CA GLY A 23 -8.90 -6.44 7.45
C GLY A 23 -8.95 -6.75 5.96
N ASP A 24 -8.87 -5.74 5.08
CA ASP A 24 -8.80 -5.97 3.64
C ASP A 24 -7.46 -6.62 3.26
N THR A 25 -7.49 -7.58 2.33
CA THR A 25 -6.30 -8.10 1.66
C THR A 25 -5.98 -7.18 0.49
N VAL A 26 -4.74 -6.74 0.44
CA VAL A 26 -4.23 -5.87 -0.61
C VAL A 26 -2.96 -6.43 -1.23
N LYS A 27 -2.79 -6.13 -2.51
CA LYS A 27 -1.58 -6.37 -3.28
C LYS A 27 -0.91 -5.03 -3.55
N VAL A 28 0.22 -4.79 -2.91
CA VAL A 28 1.01 -3.56 -3.04
C VAL A 28 2.15 -3.82 -4.03
N PHE A 29 2.20 -3.07 -5.13
CA PHE A 29 3.25 -3.18 -6.13
C PHE A 29 4.34 -2.17 -5.78
N TYR A 30 5.43 -2.66 -5.17
CA TYR A 30 6.52 -1.82 -4.68
C TYR A 30 7.71 -1.86 -5.64
N LYS A 31 8.20 -0.70 -6.04
CA LYS A 31 9.40 -0.51 -6.85
C LYS A 31 10.62 -0.64 -5.94
N ILE A 32 11.49 -1.58 -6.28
CA ILE A 32 12.77 -1.79 -5.61
C ILE A 32 13.84 -1.36 -6.60
N LYS A 33 14.72 -0.44 -6.15
CA LYS A 33 15.88 0.01 -6.91
C LYS A 33 17.12 -0.67 -6.34
N GLU A 34 17.80 -1.45 -7.18
CA GLU A 34 19.06 -2.13 -6.85
C GLU A 34 20.04 -1.84 -7.99
N GLU A 35 21.16 -1.17 -7.69
CA GLU A 35 22.28 -0.94 -8.63
C GLU A 35 21.89 -0.47 -10.03
N GLY A 36 20.98 0.53 -10.09
CA GLY A 36 20.53 1.13 -11.36
C GLY A 36 19.40 0.37 -12.09
N LYS A 37 19.00 -0.80 -11.61
CA LYS A 37 17.83 -1.53 -12.12
C LYS A 37 16.62 -1.31 -11.22
N GLU A 38 15.47 -1.08 -11.85
CA GLU A 38 14.18 -1.00 -11.16
C GLU A 38 13.39 -2.30 -11.38
N ARG A 39 12.96 -2.94 -10.29
CA ARG A 39 12.04 -4.09 -10.34
C ARG A 39 10.78 -3.81 -9.54
N VAL A 40 9.63 -4.20 -10.07
CA VAL A 40 8.36 -4.13 -9.33
C VAL A 40 8.11 -5.46 -8.66
N GLN A 41 8.07 -5.48 -7.32
CA GLN A 41 7.73 -6.68 -6.56
C GLN A 41 6.34 -6.52 -5.92
N PRO A 42 5.38 -7.41 -6.23
CA PRO A 42 4.10 -7.42 -5.53
C PRO A 42 4.24 -7.99 -4.12
N PHE A 43 3.67 -7.30 -3.14
CA PHE A 43 3.51 -7.77 -1.77
C PHE A 43 2.02 -7.87 -1.46
N GLU A 44 1.53 -9.11 -1.39
CA GLU A 44 0.14 -9.40 -1.05
C GLU A 44 -0.01 -9.83 0.40
N GLY A 45 -0.96 -9.23 1.11
CA GLY A 45 -1.26 -9.57 2.50
C GLY A 45 -2.42 -8.76 3.07
N VAL A 46 -2.73 -9.01 4.33
CA VAL A 46 -3.84 -8.36 5.05
C VAL A 46 -3.37 -7.04 5.64
N ILE A 47 -4.15 -5.98 5.48
CA ILE A 47 -3.93 -4.72 6.22
C ILE A 47 -4.26 -4.95 7.68
N ILE A 48 -3.25 -4.92 8.53
CA ILE A 48 -3.42 -5.08 9.98
C ILE A 48 -3.49 -3.75 10.72
N ALA A 49 -3.01 -2.67 10.12
CA ALA A 49 -3.08 -1.34 10.71
C ALA A 49 -3.04 -0.25 9.63
N ARG A 50 -3.64 0.89 9.96
CA ARG A 50 -3.54 2.14 9.22
C ARG A 50 -3.16 3.24 10.22
N LYS A 51 -2.20 4.08 9.89
CA LYS A 51 -1.69 5.15 10.75
C LYS A 51 -1.42 6.42 9.95
N GLY A 52 -1.29 7.55 10.64
CA GLY A 52 -0.96 8.84 10.04
C GLY A 52 -2.16 9.62 9.51
N ALA A 53 -1.89 10.84 9.04
CA ALA A 53 -2.86 11.79 8.52
C ALA A 53 -2.28 12.49 7.27
N GLY A 54 -3.15 13.03 6.40
CA GLY A 54 -2.70 13.66 5.15
C GLY A 54 -1.73 12.79 4.34
N ASN A 55 -0.55 13.32 4.03
CA ASN A 55 0.48 12.66 3.22
C ASN A 55 1.32 11.64 4.01
N SER A 56 1.28 11.66 5.34
CA SER A 56 2.00 10.69 6.20
C SER A 56 1.22 9.39 6.43
N LYS A 57 0.10 9.19 5.73
CA LYS A 57 -0.70 7.98 5.86
C LYS A 57 0.11 6.76 5.45
N THR A 58 0.12 5.76 6.34
CA THR A 58 0.80 4.49 6.16
C THR A 58 -0.17 3.34 6.38
N ILE A 59 0.10 2.23 5.69
CA ILE A 59 -0.55 0.94 5.95
C ILE A 59 0.49 -0.08 6.38
N THR A 60 0.11 -0.95 7.32
CA THR A 60 0.90 -2.12 7.69
C THR A 60 0.22 -3.35 7.11
N VAL A 61 0.92 -4.04 6.20
CA VAL A 61 0.43 -5.23 5.52
C VAL A 61 1.20 -6.43 6.06
N ARG A 62 0.47 -7.47 6.47
CA ARG A 62 1.02 -8.72 7.01
C ARG A 62 0.71 -9.89 6.09
N LYS A 63 1.69 -10.75 5.85
CA LYS A 63 1.51 -12.05 5.18
C LYS A 63 2.31 -13.13 5.89
N ILE A 64 1.90 -14.38 5.74
CA ILE A 64 2.75 -15.53 6.07
C ILE A 64 3.55 -15.85 4.81
N ALA A 65 4.88 -15.82 4.91
CA ALA A 65 5.76 -16.21 3.81
C ALA A 65 5.73 -17.74 3.61
N SER A 66 6.21 -18.20 2.45
CA SER A 66 6.27 -19.62 2.11
C SER A 66 7.02 -20.47 3.14
N LEU A 67 8.00 -19.88 3.83
CA LEU A 67 8.77 -20.52 4.91
C LEU A 67 8.05 -20.51 6.27
N GLY A 68 6.74 -20.19 6.33
CA GLY A 68 5.95 -20.14 7.56
C GLY A 68 6.21 -18.92 8.46
N MET A 69 7.18 -18.06 8.12
CA MET A 69 7.49 -16.85 8.86
C MET A 69 6.48 -15.73 8.55
N GLY A 70 5.98 -15.06 9.60
CA GLY A 70 5.13 -13.88 9.45
C GLY A 70 5.95 -12.66 9.05
N VAL A 71 5.67 -12.10 7.87
CA VAL A 71 6.34 -10.90 7.35
C VAL A 71 5.37 -9.72 7.40
N GLU A 72 5.83 -8.62 7.99
CA GLU A 72 5.11 -7.35 8.00
C GLU A 72 5.88 -6.30 7.24
N ARG A 73 5.18 -5.51 6.43
CA ARG A 73 5.75 -4.33 5.76
C ARG A 73 4.87 -3.11 5.98
N ILE A 74 5.51 -1.98 6.20
CA ILE A 74 4.86 -0.68 6.33
C ILE A 74 5.05 0.06 5.01
N PHE A 75 3.95 0.51 4.42
CA PHE A 75 3.94 1.23 3.15
C PHE A 75 3.38 2.63 3.35
N PRO A 76 4.13 3.70 3.05
CA PRO A 76 3.58 5.05 2.94
C PRO A 76 2.73 5.14 1.67
N ILE A 77 1.43 5.41 1.83
CA ILE A 77 0.44 5.27 0.75
C ILE A 77 0.77 6.17 -0.46
N PHE A 78 1.36 7.35 -0.20
CA PHE A 78 1.74 8.33 -1.20
C PHE A 78 3.21 8.25 -1.62
N SER A 79 3.91 7.16 -1.32
CA SER A 79 5.30 7.00 -1.72
C SER A 79 5.42 6.83 -3.24
N PRO A 80 6.37 7.50 -3.91
CA PRO A 80 6.62 7.32 -5.35
C PRO A 80 7.11 5.90 -5.70
N ASN A 81 7.58 5.16 -4.69
CA ASN A 81 7.99 3.77 -4.83
C ASN A 81 6.80 2.82 -4.91
N ILE A 82 5.57 3.27 -4.65
CA ILE A 82 4.37 2.46 -4.85
C ILE A 82 3.85 2.72 -6.26
N GLY A 83 3.85 1.67 -7.09
CA GLY A 83 3.26 1.75 -8.43
C GLY A 83 1.74 1.72 -8.38
N LYS A 84 1.17 0.74 -7.66
CA LYS A 84 -0.27 0.62 -7.43
C LYS A 84 -0.58 -0.18 -6.18
N ILE A 85 -1.77 0.02 -5.63
CA ILE A 85 -2.34 -0.80 -4.57
C ILE A 85 -3.65 -1.36 -5.10
N GLU A 86 -3.83 -2.67 -5.03
CA GLU A 86 -5.07 -3.35 -5.44
C GLU A 86 -5.69 -4.03 -4.22
N VAL A 87 -7.00 -3.90 -4.05
CA VAL A 87 -7.74 -4.64 -3.02
C VAL A 87 -8.18 -5.96 -3.63
N THR A 88 -7.56 -7.07 -3.22
CA THR A 88 -7.88 -8.41 -3.75
C THR A 88 -9.06 -9.03 -3.00
N LYS A 89 -9.22 -8.74 -1.71
CA LYS A 89 -10.33 -9.23 -0.89
C LYS A 89 -10.73 -8.22 0.16
N ARG A 90 -12.04 -8.00 0.32
CA ARG A 90 -12.59 -7.21 1.44
C ARG A 90 -12.72 -8.08 2.69
N GLY A 91 -12.20 -7.59 3.81
CA GLY A 91 -12.28 -8.30 5.09
C GLY A 91 -13.16 -7.56 6.09
N LYS A 92 -14.16 -8.24 6.64
CA LYS A 92 -14.97 -7.70 7.74
C LYS A 92 -14.26 -7.99 9.06
N VAL A 93 -13.66 -6.96 9.64
CA VAL A 93 -13.02 -7.06 10.96
C VAL A 93 -13.66 -6.10 11.94
N ARG A 94 -13.69 -6.50 13.21
CA ARG A 94 -14.28 -5.71 14.29
C ARG A 94 -13.29 -4.71 14.90
N ARG A 95 -11.98 -4.92 14.70
CA ARG A 95 -10.91 -4.08 15.26
C ARG A 95 -10.16 -3.33 14.17
N SER A 96 -9.79 -2.09 14.47
CA SER A 96 -8.98 -1.24 13.59
C SER A 96 -7.51 -1.67 13.50
N LYS A 97 -7.01 -2.42 14.49
CA LYS A 97 -5.67 -3.01 14.53
C LYS A 97 -5.76 -4.51 14.80
N LEU A 98 -5.19 -5.32 13.90
CA LEU A 98 -5.26 -6.78 13.93
C LEU A 98 -3.95 -7.41 14.45
N TYR A 99 -3.35 -6.83 15.48
CA TYR A 99 -2.13 -7.40 16.08
C TYR A 99 -2.35 -8.80 16.65
N HIS A 100 -3.59 -9.14 17.01
CA HIS A 100 -3.96 -10.49 17.43
C HIS A 100 -3.70 -11.55 16.34
N SER A 101 -3.69 -11.18 15.06
CA SER A 101 -3.32 -12.05 13.94
C SER A 101 -1.85 -12.49 13.96
N ARG A 102 -1.04 -12.01 14.91
CA ARG A 102 0.32 -12.50 15.16
C ARG A 102 0.34 -13.76 16.01
N ILE A 103 -0.63 -13.92 16.91
CA ILE A 103 -0.67 -14.99 17.92
C ILE A 103 -1.64 -16.10 17.48
N ILE A 104 -2.73 -15.74 16.81
CA ILE A 104 -3.77 -16.67 16.41
C ILE A 104 -3.38 -17.30 15.07
N ARG A 105 -3.08 -18.61 15.06
CA ARG A 105 -3.16 -19.43 13.85
C ARG A 105 -4.63 -19.51 13.45
N SER A 106 -4.96 -19.21 12.20
CA SER A 106 -6.27 -19.57 11.65
C SER A 106 -6.47 -21.07 11.86
N LYS A 107 -7.53 -21.44 12.56
CA LYS A 107 -7.92 -22.82 12.80
C LYS A 107 -8.37 -23.47 11.49
#